data_AF-A0A358SL13-F1
#
_entry.id   AF-A0A358SL13-F1
#
_cell.length_a   1.000
_cell.length_b   1.000
_cell.length_c   1.000
_cell.angle_alpha   90.00
_cell.angle_beta   90.00
_cell.angle_gamma   90.00
#
_symmetry.space_group_name_H-M   'P 1'
#
loop_
_entity.id
_entity.type
_entity.pdbx_description
1 polymer ?
#
loop_
_entity_poly.entity_id
_entity_poly.type
_entity_poly.pdbx_seq_one_letter_code
_entity_poly.pdbx_strand_id
1 'polypeptide(L)'
;MCAEALFDARRLAYPALERLGPVLTEDICVPRSRVPEMLAQVERIGAAHGVQIATIAHAGDGNLHPLLVTPPGDDGARIAAQAAFEQLLDAAIALGGTVTGEHGVGILKRDGMRRELDPGALALQDAVRRALDPLELFNPGKA
;
A
#
# COMPACT_ATOMS: atom_id res chain seq x y z
N MET A 1 9.64 -16.72 -26.71
CA MET A 1 10.17 -16.40 -25.37
C MET A 1 10.02 -17.64 -24.50
N CYS A 2 11.07 -18.08 -23.80
CA CYS A 2 10.96 -19.16 -22.82
C CYS A 2 10.20 -18.67 -21.58
N ALA A 3 9.43 -19.55 -20.93
CA ALA A 3 8.63 -19.20 -19.74
C ALA A 3 9.49 -18.57 -18.63
N GLU A 4 10.72 -19.03 -18.47
CA GLU A 4 11.70 -18.53 -17.50
C GLU A 4 11.96 -17.02 -17.67
N ALA A 5 12.11 -16.54 -18.91
CA ALA A 5 12.33 -15.12 -19.18
C ALA A 5 11.16 -14.23 -18.74
N LEU A 6 9.92 -14.73 -18.82
CA LEU A 6 8.73 -14.01 -18.35
C LEU A 6 8.69 -13.94 -16.81
N PHE A 7 9.07 -15.03 -16.13
CA PHE A 7 9.17 -15.03 -14.68
C PHE A 7 10.28 -14.11 -14.19
N ASP A 8 11.43 -14.09 -14.86
CA ASP A 8 12.53 -13.19 -14.52
C ASP A 8 12.13 -11.73 -14.70
N ALA A 9 11.40 -11.39 -15.76
CA ALA A 9 10.84 -10.05 -15.93
C ALA A 9 9.95 -9.64 -14.73
N ARG A 10 9.09 -10.53 -14.23
CA ARG A 10 8.24 -10.27 -13.06
C ARG A 10 9.04 -10.12 -11.76
N ARG A 11 10.12 -10.90 -11.57
CA ARG A 11 11.00 -10.81 -10.40
C ARG A 11 11.82 -9.52 -10.40
N LEU A 12 12.26 -9.09 -11.58
CA LEU A 12 13.11 -7.91 -11.76
C LEU A 12 12.34 -6.58 -11.76
N ALA A 13 11.00 -6.60 -11.79
CA ALA A 13 10.18 -5.40 -11.85
C ALA A 13 10.43 -4.42 -10.69
N TYR A 14 10.53 -4.92 -9.45
CA TYR A 14 10.80 -4.08 -8.28
C TYR A 14 12.25 -3.54 -8.28
N PRO A 15 13.30 -4.37 -8.44
CA PRO A 15 14.68 -3.87 -8.59
C PRO A 15 14.85 -2.86 -9.74
N ALA A 16 14.10 -3.02 -10.83
CA ALA A 16 14.16 -2.07 -11.95
C ALA A 16 13.63 -0.68 -11.57
N LEU A 17 12.61 -0.61 -10.71
CA LEU A 17 12.04 0.66 -10.23
C LEU A 17 12.94 1.34 -9.20
N GLU A 18 13.59 0.58 -8.31
CA GLU A 18 14.56 1.14 -7.35
C GLU A 18 15.72 1.87 -8.04
N ARG A 19 16.03 1.52 -9.31
CA ARG A 19 17.03 2.24 -10.11
C ARG A 19 16.60 3.66 -10.51
N LEU A 20 15.32 3.99 -10.42
CA LEU A 20 14.79 5.32 -10.71
C LEU A 20 14.81 6.23 -9.47
N GLY A 21 14.94 5.66 -8.28
CA GLY A 21 14.98 6.36 -7.00
C GLY A 21 14.38 5.50 -5.87
N PRO A 22 14.47 5.96 -4.61
CA PRO A 22 13.74 5.36 -3.51
C PRO A 22 12.26 5.17 -3.82
N VAL A 23 11.70 4.02 -3.46
CA VAL A 23 10.31 3.65 -3.75
C VAL A 23 9.51 3.57 -2.47
N LEU A 24 8.42 4.34 -2.37
CA LEU A 24 7.39 4.13 -1.37
C LEU A 24 6.45 3.03 -1.88
N THR A 25 6.51 1.89 -1.21
CA THR A 25 5.76 0.69 -1.60
C THR A 25 4.41 0.67 -0.92
N GLU A 26 3.36 0.62 -1.72
CA GLU A 26 2.00 0.34 -1.28
C GLU A 26 1.65 -1.14 -1.58
N ASP A 27 0.68 -1.66 -0.84
CA ASP A 27 0.14 -3.01 -0.85
C ASP A 27 -1.33 -2.93 -0.42
N ILE A 28 -2.24 -2.90 -1.39
CA ILE A 28 -3.69 -2.76 -1.18
C ILE A 28 -4.40 -3.88 -1.92
N CYS A 29 -5.52 -4.34 -1.38
CA CYS A 29 -6.31 -5.37 -2.05
C CYS A 29 -7.74 -4.87 -2.29
N VAL A 30 -8.29 -5.17 -3.45
CA VAL A 30 -9.68 -4.86 -3.82
C VAL A 30 -10.38 -6.11 -4.34
N PRO A 31 -11.73 -6.17 -4.32
CA PRO A 31 -12.44 -7.25 -4.99
C PRO A 31 -11.94 -7.42 -6.43
N ARG A 32 -11.71 -8.65 -6.88
CA ARG A 32 -11.10 -8.94 -8.20
C ARG A 32 -11.80 -8.23 -9.37
N SER A 33 -13.12 -8.07 -9.29
CA SER A 33 -13.92 -7.36 -10.30
C SER A 33 -13.65 -5.85 -10.35
N ARG A 34 -13.03 -5.28 -9.32
CA ARG A 34 -12.67 -3.86 -9.17
C ARG A 34 -11.19 -3.59 -9.46
N VAL A 35 -10.36 -4.59 -9.73
CA VAL A 35 -8.94 -4.40 -10.08
C VAL A 35 -8.74 -3.42 -11.24
N PRO A 36 -9.50 -3.49 -12.36
CA PRO A 36 -9.36 -2.50 -13.43
C PRO A 36 -9.67 -1.07 -12.99
N GLU A 37 -10.68 -0.90 -12.12
CA GLU A 37 -11.06 0.40 -11.58
C GLU A 37 -9.97 0.94 -10.64
N MET A 38 -9.39 0.09 -9.79
CA MET A 38 -8.29 0.49 -8.91
C MET A 38 -7.03 0.88 -9.70
N LEU A 39 -6.68 0.15 -10.76
CA LEU A 39 -5.57 0.53 -11.64
C LEU A 39 -5.79 1.91 -12.28
N ALA A 40 -7.02 2.21 -12.72
CA ALA A 40 -7.36 3.54 -13.23
C ALA A 40 -7.25 4.63 -12.14
N GLN A 41 -7.61 4.32 -10.89
CA GLN A 41 -7.40 5.23 -9.76
C GLN A 41 -5.91 5.48 -9.51
N VAL A 42 -5.07 4.44 -9.57
CA VAL A 42 -3.61 4.58 -9.42
C VAL A 42 -3.04 5.55 -10.46
N GLU A 43 -3.39 5.38 -11.73
CA GLU A 43 -2.95 6.28 -12.80
C GLU A 43 -3.42 7.72 -12.57
N ARG A 44 -4.70 7.89 -12.23
CA ARG A 44 -5.29 9.21 -11.96
C ARG A 44 -4.62 9.91 -10.76
N ILE A 45 -4.39 9.19 -9.67
CA ILE A 45 -3.79 9.71 -8.45
C ILE A 45 -2.32 10.06 -8.72
N GLY A 46 -1.56 9.19 -9.39
CA GLY A 46 -0.18 9.48 -9.78
C GLY A 46 -0.09 10.77 -10.62
N ALA A 47 -0.96 10.91 -11.63
CA ALA A 47 -1.01 12.12 -12.44
C ALA A 47 -1.38 13.38 -11.63
N ALA A 48 -2.35 13.29 -10.73
CA ALA A 48 -2.82 14.42 -9.92
C ALA A 48 -1.75 14.96 -8.96
N HIS A 49 -0.89 14.09 -8.43
CA HIS A 49 0.22 14.47 -7.54
C HIS A 49 1.55 14.67 -8.25
N GLY A 50 1.63 14.41 -9.56
CA GLY A 50 2.90 14.43 -10.30
C GLY A 50 3.87 13.34 -9.86
N VAL A 51 3.36 12.21 -9.36
CA VAL A 51 4.16 11.09 -8.85
C VAL A 51 4.15 9.96 -9.88
N GLN A 52 5.32 9.45 -10.23
CA GLN A 52 5.43 8.26 -11.06
C GLN A 52 5.08 7.02 -10.22
N ILE A 53 3.99 6.34 -10.59
CA ILE A 53 3.54 5.11 -9.92
C ILE A 53 3.55 3.97 -10.94
N ALA A 54 4.30 2.92 -10.65
CA ALA A 54 4.23 1.65 -11.38
C ALA A 54 3.50 0.62 -10.53
N THR A 55 2.67 -0.23 -11.13
CA THR A 55 1.91 -1.23 -10.36
C THR A 55 2.31 -2.63 -10.75
N ILE A 56 2.63 -3.44 -9.74
CA ILE A 56 2.77 -4.89 -9.85
C ILE A 56 1.60 -5.51 -9.10
N ALA A 57 0.97 -6.56 -9.60
CA ALA A 57 -0.19 -7.13 -8.94
C ALA A 57 -0.17 -8.66 -8.89
N HIS A 58 -0.75 -9.20 -7.82
CA HIS A 58 -1.30 -10.55 -7.77
C HIS A 58 -2.77 -10.47 -8.21
N ALA A 59 -3.01 -10.21 -9.50
CA ALA A 59 -4.36 -9.94 -10.01
C ALA A 59 -5.37 -11.09 -9.76
N GLY A 60 -4.88 -12.30 -9.47
CA GLY A 60 -5.69 -13.47 -9.15
C GLY A 60 -6.44 -13.38 -7.80
N ASP A 61 -5.89 -12.67 -6.82
CA ASP A 61 -6.52 -12.44 -5.52
C ASP A 61 -6.96 -10.98 -5.32
N GLY A 62 -6.52 -10.08 -6.20
CA GLY A 62 -6.89 -8.67 -6.16
C GLY A 62 -5.89 -7.80 -5.40
N ASN A 63 -4.73 -8.34 -5.01
CA ASN A 63 -3.65 -7.58 -4.39
C ASN A 63 -2.85 -6.78 -5.43
N LEU A 64 -2.71 -5.48 -5.20
CA LEU A 64 -1.93 -4.55 -6.00
C LEU A 64 -0.83 -3.93 -5.16
N HIS A 65 0.33 -3.77 -5.79
CA HIS A 65 1.47 -3.06 -5.24
C HIS A 65 1.76 -1.82 -6.09
N PRO A 66 1.10 -0.68 -5.83
CA PRO A 66 1.53 0.61 -6.35
C PRO A 66 2.90 0.96 -5.79
N LEU A 67 3.85 1.27 -6.68
CA LEU A 67 5.23 1.57 -6.36
C LEU A 67 5.48 3.04 -6.72
N LEU A 68 5.47 3.90 -5.72
CA LEU A 68 5.58 5.35 -5.87
C LEU A 68 7.06 5.74 -5.85
N VAL A 69 7.58 6.23 -6.98
CA VAL A 69 8.98 6.63 -7.10
C VAL A 69 9.17 8.01 -6.47
N THR A 70 10.11 8.09 -5.53
CA THR A 70 10.49 9.31 -4.82
C THR A 70 11.95 9.66 -5.12
N PRO A 71 12.22 10.63 -6.02
CA PRO A 71 13.59 11.03 -6.36
C PRO A 71 14.40 11.47 -5.13
N PRO A 72 15.68 11.08 -5.04
CA PRO A 72 16.52 11.45 -3.89
C PRO A 72 16.77 12.96 -3.86
N GLY A 73 16.65 13.55 -2.66
CA GLY A 73 16.87 14.99 -2.46
C GLY A 73 15.69 15.89 -2.84
N ASP A 74 14.53 15.31 -3.20
CA ASP A 74 13.30 16.05 -3.48
C ASP A 74 12.25 15.82 -2.39
N ASP A 75 12.24 16.68 -1.37
CA ASP A 75 11.25 16.61 -0.29
C ASP A 75 9.83 16.93 -0.77
N GLY A 76 9.68 17.72 -1.84
CA GLY A 76 8.38 18.00 -2.45
C GLY A 76 7.77 16.72 -3.04
N ALA A 77 8.57 15.96 -3.80
CA ALA A 77 8.17 14.67 -4.35
C ALA A 77 7.82 13.64 -3.26
N ARG A 78 8.56 13.65 -2.13
CA ARG A 78 8.25 12.78 -0.99
C ARG A 78 6.92 13.12 -0.32
N ILE A 79 6.62 14.39 -0.14
CA ILE A 79 5.32 14.86 0.40
C ILE A 79 4.19 14.49 -0.57
N ALA A 80 4.38 14.73 -1.87
CA ALA A 80 3.42 14.37 -2.90
C ALA A 80 3.17 12.85 -2.95
N ALA A 81 4.22 12.04 -2.84
CA ALA A 81 4.09 10.59 -2.77
C ALA A 81 3.34 10.12 -1.52
N GLN A 82 3.59 10.72 -0.35
CA GLN A 82 2.81 10.40 0.85
C GLN A 82 1.34 10.78 0.70
N ALA A 83 1.04 11.93 0.07
CA ALA A 83 -0.35 12.33 -0.20
C ALA A 83 -1.04 11.40 -1.20
N ALA A 84 -0.32 10.97 -2.24
CA ALA A 84 -0.80 9.97 -3.19
C ALA A 84 -1.05 8.61 -2.51
N PHE A 85 -0.14 8.17 -1.64
CA PHE A 85 -0.27 6.96 -0.83
C PHE A 85 -1.56 6.96 0.00
N GLU A 86 -1.84 8.02 0.77
CA GLU A 86 -3.08 8.10 1.55
C GLU A 86 -4.34 8.07 0.66
N GLN A 87 -4.32 8.72 -0.50
CA GLN A 87 -5.43 8.66 -1.44
C GLN A 87 -5.63 7.28 -2.07
N LEU A 88 -4.57 6.50 -2.23
CA LEU A 88 -4.66 5.11 -2.68
C LEU A 88 -5.35 4.23 -1.63
N LEU A 89 -5.04 4.43 -0.35
CA LEU A 89 -5.73 3.74 0.75
C LEU A 89 -7.23 4.06 0.74
N ASP A 90 -7.58 5.35 0.63
CA ASP A 90 -8.97 5.79 0.61
C ASP A 90 -9.71 5.23 -0.62
N ALA A 91 -9.04 5.18 -1.78
CA ALA A 91 -9.60 4.58 -3.00
C ALA A 91 -9.84 3.07 -2.83
N ALA A 92 -8.92 2.34 -2.22
CA ALA A 92 -9.09 0.92 -1.94
C ALA A 92 -10.28 0.67 -1.01
N ILE A 93 -10.40 1.44 0.09
CA ILE A 93 -11.53 1.36 1.03
C ILE A 93 -12.86 1.65 0.30
N ALA A 94 -12.89 2.71 -0.53
CA ALA A 94 -14.09 3.09 -1.28
C ALA A 94 -14.56 2.00 -2.26
N LEU A 95 -13.65 1.17 -2.75
CA LEU A 95 -13.95 0.02 -3.62
C LEU A 95 -14.32 -1.26 -2.85
N GLY A 96 -14.44 -1.18 -1.52
CA GLY A 96 -14.70 -2.33 -0.65
C GLY A 96 -13.48 -3.25 -0.49
N GLY A 97 -12.28 -2.68 -0.62
CA GLY A 97 -11.00 -3.34 -0.41
C GLY A 97 -10.45 -3.17 1.01
N THR A 98 -9.15 -3.44 1.16
CA THR A 98 -8.39 -3.32 2.41
C THR A 98 -7.10 -2.53 2.19
N VAL A 99 -6.66 -1.81 3.22
CA VAL A 99 -5.43 -1.01 3.22
C VAL A 99 -4.17 -1.89 3.23
N THR A 100 -4.29 -3.20 3.46
CA THR A 100 -3.16 -4.13 3.36
C THR A 100 -3.58 -5.49 2.82
N GLY A 101 -2.89 -5.94 1.77
CA GLY A 101 -3.02 -7.29 1.23
C GLY A 101 -2.16 -8.29 2.00
N GLU A 102 -0.86 -8.01 2.13
CA GLU A 102 0.13 -8.97 2.66
C GLU A 102 1.21 -8.35 3.58
N HIS A 103 1.42 -7.03 3.58
CA HIS A 103 2.54 -6.40 4.34
C HIS A 103 2.18 -5.97 5.76
N GLY A 104 0.90 -5.95 6.10
CA GLY A 104 0.39 -5.46 7.37
C GLY A 104 0.35 -3.93 7.46
N VAL A 105 0.01 -3.44 8.66
CA VAL A 105 -0.31 -2.01 8.89
C VAL A 105 0.91 -1.20 9.35
N GLY A 106 1.62 -1.70 10.36
CA GLY A 106 2.75 -0.99 10.97
C GLY A 106 2.38 0.40 11.46
N ILE A 107 3.32 1.35 11.37
CA ILE A 107 3.06 2.77 11.68
C ILE A 107 2.39 3.45 10.48
N LEU A 108 2.89 3.16 9.28
CA LEU A 108 2.57 3.90 8.06
C LEU A 108 1.09 3.86 7.71
N LYS A 109 0.44 2.70 7.86
CA LYS A 109 -0.98 2.52 7.47
C LYS A 109 -1.94 2.57 8.64
N ARG A 110 -1.48 2.92 9.84
CA ARG A 110 -2.29 2.88 11.06
C ARG A 110 -3.55 3.73 10.93
N ASP A 111 -3.41 4.91 10.34
CA ASP A 111 -4.54 5.82 10.16
C ASP A 111 -5.49 5.30 9.07
N GLY A 112 -4.96 4.64 8.02
CA GLY A 112 -5.76 3.91 7.03
C GLY A 112 -6.57 2.75 7.64
N MET A 113 -5.93 1.91 8.46
CA MET A 113 -6.59 0.82 9.19
C MET A 113 -7.74 1.34 10.07
N ARG A 114 -7.53 2.49 10.73
CA ARG A 114 -8.58 3.13 11.55
C ARG A 114 -9.76 3.65 10.73
N ARG A 115 -9.55 3.96 9.44
CA ARG A 115 -10.63 4.33 8.51
C ARG A 115 -11.35 3.09 7.96
N GLU A 116 -10.62 2.00 7.73
CA GLU A 116 -11.16 0.74 7.21
C GLU A 116 -11.99 -0.02 8.24
N LEU A 117 -11.45 -0.21 9.45
CA LEU A 117 -12.04 -1.08 10.46
C LEU A 117 -13.11 -0.35 11.27
N ASP A 118 -14.17 -1.09 11.61
CA ASP A 118 -15.20 -0.56 12.49
C ASP A 118 -14.67 -0.36 13.93
N PRO A 119 -15.29 0.55 14.72
CA PRO A 119 -14.84 0.83 16.08
C PRO A 119 -14.83 -0.38 17.02
N GLY A 120 -15.68 -1.38 16.79
CA GLY A 120 -15.74 -2.61 17.58
C GLY A 120 -14.54 -3.51 17.33
N ALA A 121 -14.17 -3.71 16.06
CA ALA A 121 -12.96 -4.45 15.69
C ALA A 121 -11.70 -3.79 16.26
N LEU A 122 -11.60 -2.46 16.18
CA LEU A 122 -10.50 -1.71 16.77
C LEU A 122 -10.45 -1.89 18.29
N ALA A 123 -11.58 -1.77 18.98
CA ALA A 123 -11.65 -1.95 20.44
C ALA A 123 -11.26 -3.36 20.87
N LEU A 124 -11.61 -4.39 20.09
CA LEU A 124 -11.22 -5.77 20.34
C LEU A 124 -9.71 -5.97 20.21
N GLN A 125 -9.10 -5.47 19.13
CA GLN A 125 -7.65 -5.56 18.94
C GLN A 125 -6.90 -4.87 20.09
N ASP A 126 -7.36 -3.69 20.48
CA ASP A 126 -6.87 -2.93 21.62
C ASP A 126 -6.98 -3.70 22.95
N ALA A 127 -8.10 -4.40 23.18
CA ALA A 127 -8.31 -5.20 24.37
C ALA A 127 -7.35 -6.39 24.44
N VAL A 128 -7.13 -7.07 23.31
CA VAL A 128 -6.14 -8.15 23.21
C VAL A 128 -4.73 -7.63 23.46
N ARG A 129 -4.36 -6.49 22.85
CA ARG A 129 -3.06 -5.84 23.07
C ARG A 129 -2.83 -5.56 24.55
N ARG A 130 -3.77 -4.89 25.23
CA ARG A 130 -3.65 -4.54 26.65
C ARG A 130 -3.59 -5.75 27.58
N ALA A 131 -4.26 -6.86 27.23
CA ALA A 131 -4.20 -8.08 28.01
C ALA A 131 -2.82 -8.76 27.93
N LEU A 132 -2.14 -8.65 26.78
CA LEU A 132 -0.83 -9.28 26.53
C LEU A 132 0.36 -8.38 26.89
N ASP A 133 0.19 -7.06 26.72
CA ASP A 133 1.24 -6.06 26.91
C ASP A 133 0.69 -4.84 27.67
N PRO A 134 0.40 -4.99 28.98
CA PRO A 134 -0.20 -3.93 29.79
C PRO A 134 0.74 -2.73 30.02
N LEU A 135 2.03 -2.87 29.74
CA LEU A 135 3.04 -1.83 29.89
C LEU A 135 3.45 -1.18 28.57
N GLU A 136 2.82 -1.58 27.45
CA GLU A 136 3.08 -1.07 26.10
C GLU A 136 4.56 -1.18 25.66
N LEU A 137 5.22 -2.29 26.01
CA LEU A 137 6.63 -2.54 25.69
C LEU A 137 6.82 -3.24 24.34
N PHE A 138 5.80 -3.93 23.83
CA PHE A 138 5.88 -4.73 22.62
C PHE A 138 5.62 -3.85 21.40
N ASN A 139 6.69 -3.26 20.87
CA ASN A 139 6.70 -2.56 19.59
C ASN A 139 5.71 -1.36 19.56
N PRO A 140 5.92 -0.37 20.45
CA PRO A 140 4.95 0.69 20.73
C PRO A 140 4.59 1.52 19.49
N GLY A 141 3.33 1.94 19.42
CA GLY A 141 2.81 2.85 18.38
C GLY A 141 2.30 2.18 17.10
N LYS A 142 2.45 0.85 16.96
CA LYS A 142 2.01 0.04 15.80
C LYS A 142 0.69 -0.70 16.00
N ALA A 143 0.21 -0.79 17.24
CA ALA A 143 -1.03 -1.43 17.63
C ALA A 143 -1.84 -0.47 18.49
#